data_AF-A0A6A7G5D3-F1
#
_entry.id   AF-A0A6A7G5D3-F1
#
_cell.length_a   1.000
_cell.length_b   1.000
_cell.length_c   1.000
_cell.angle_alpha   90.00
_cell.angle_beta   90.00
_cell.angle_gamma   90.00
#
_symmetry.space_group_name_H-M   'P 1'
#
loop_
_entity.id
_entity.type
_entity.pdbx_description
1 polymer ?
#
loop_
_entity_poly.entity_id
_entity_poly.type
_entity_poly.pdbx_seq_one_letter_code
_entity_poly.pdbx_strand_id
1 'polypeptide(L)'
;MKRILSDELIARNASSEITPYLLASFGDLQRIDYGTGHELGFIFFLCSLREIGVFTKEDGTALVFKVFVRYLKLMRAVQSTYLLEPAGSRGVWGLDDYQFLPFIFGSSQLIGHPHIKPRSVTEQDILDTFSEEYMYLACVRFIMKLKTGHFGEHSPILYDISGVAFWKKVNSGLIKMYHDDVFQKFPVAQHFLFGSIMSFDERRQLPAHDQRQSNLSQSSGSRKTVNVKSDDS
;
A
#
# COMPACT_ATOMS: atom_id res chain seq x y z
N MET A 1 -2.50 -18.42 -23.80
CA MET A 1 -2.81 -17.31 -22.87
C MET A 1 -3.91 -17.81 -21.94
N LYS A 2 -3.64 -18.13 -20.67
CA LYS A 2 -4.69 -18.57 -19.73
C LYS A 2 -5.59 -17.37 -19.40
N ARG A 3 -6.91 -17.55 -19.50
CA ARG A 3 -7.92 -16.53 -19.19
C ARG A 3 -7.77 -16.11 -17.72
N ILE A 4 -7.39 -14.86 -17.49
CA ILE A 4 -7.16 -14.29 -16.14
C ILE A 4 -8.49 -13.93 -15.47
N LEU A 5 -9.54 -13.68 -16.25
CA LEU A 5 -10.88 -13.31 -15.77
C LEU A 5 -11.85 -14.48 -15.96
N SER A 6 -12.60 -14.82 -14.92
CA SER A 6 -13.70 -15.79 -15.00
C SER A 6 -14.86 -15.22 -15.84
N ASP A 7 -15.69 -16.09 -16.41
CA ASP A 7 -16.85 -15.67 -17.22
C ASP A 7 -17.86 -14.82 -16.41
N GLU A 8 -17.91 -14.98 -15.09
CA GLU A 8 -18.72 -14.17 -14.18
C GLU A 8 -18.21 -12.72 -14.07
N LEU A 9 -16.89 -12.51 -14.09
CA LEU A 9 -16.27 -11.18 -14.04
C LEU A 9 -16.42 -10.42 -15.36
N ILE A 10 -16.43 -11.16 -16.47
CA ILE A 10 -16.74 -10.64 -17.80
C ILE A 10 -18.22 -10.20 -17.86
N ALA A 11 -19.14 -10.99 -17.27
CA ALA A 11 -20.56 -10.65 -17.20
C ALA A 11 -20.85 -9.39 -16.37
N ARG A 12 -19.99 -9.07 -15.38
CA ARG A 12 -20.09 -7.85 -14.56
C ARG A 12 -19.43 -6.61 -15.17
N ASN A 13 -18.94 -6.69 -16.41
CA ASN A 13 -18.20 -5.60 -17.06
C ASN A 13 -16.98 -5.11 -16.23
N ALA A 14 -16.40 -5.98 -15.39
CA ALA A 14 -15.34 -5.58 -14.47
C ALA A 14 -14.10 -5.02 -15.20
N SER A 15 -13.84 -5.50 -16.41
CA SER A 15 -12.75 -5.00 -17.25
C SER A 15 -12.91 -3.53 -17.59
N SER A 16 -14.11 -3.02 -17.86
CA SER A 16 -14.31 -1.61 -18.21
C SER A 16 -14.11 -0.67 -17.02
N GLU A 17 -14.38 -1.14 -15.80
CA GLU A 17 -14.13 -0.37 -14.57
C GLU A 17 -12.67 -0.42 -14.11
N ILE A 18 -11.99 -1.55 -14.32
CA ILE A 18 -10.60 -1.76 -13.85
C ILE A 18 -9.56 -1.17 -14.81
N THR A 19 -9.82 -1.23 -16.12
CA THR A 19 -8.87 -0.78 -17.15
C THR A 19 -8.45 0.69 -16.97
N PRO A 20 -9.36 1.63 -16.69
CA PRO A 20 -8.98 3.02 -16.45
C PRO A 20 -7.96 3.20 -15.31
N TYR A 21 -8.11 2.48 -14.20
CA TYR A 21 -7.14 2.55 -13.10
C TYR A 21 -5.75 2.08 -13.53
N LEU A 22 -5.68 0.98 -14.28
CA LEU A 22 -4.42 0.48 -14.82
C LEU A 22 -3.79 1.48 -15.80
N LEU A 23 -4.56 2.02 -16.74
CA LEU A 23 -4.05 2.99 -17.72
C LEU A 23 -3.58 4.29 -17.07
N ALA A 24 -4.28 4.75 -16.04
CA ALA A 24 -3.88 5.93 -15.26
C ALA A 24 -2.65 5.69 -14.37
N SER A 25 -2.16 4.45 -14.21
CA SER A 25 -1.09 4.11 -13.28
C SER A 25 0.32 4.50 -13.73
N PHE A 26 0.50 4.88 -15.00
CA PHE A 26 1.83 4.96 -15.63
C PHE A 26 2.25 6.38 -16.04
N GLY A 27 1.50 7.41 -15.61
CA GLY A 27 1.73 8.80 -15.97
C GLY A 27 0.73 9.32 -17.00
N ASP A 28 0.92 10.55 -17.42
CA ASP A 28 0.10 11.21 -18.43
C ASP A 28 0.85 11.36 -19.76
N LEU A 29 0.24 10.93 -20.85
CA LEU A 29 0.86 10.96 -22.17
C LEU A 29 1.04 12.38 -22.72
N GLN A 30 0.10 13.28 -22.44
CA GLN A 30 0.12 14.64 -22.98
C GLN A 30 1.06 15.54 -22.18
N ARG A 31 1.05 15.38 -20.85
CA ARG A 31 1.92 16.16 -19.96
C ARG A 31 3.32 15.57 -19.82
N ILE A 32 3.51 14.30 -20.18
CA ILE A 32 4.78 13.57 -20.01
C ILE A 32 5.21 13.66 -18.54
N ASP A 33 4.25 13.47 -17.63
CA ASP A 33 4.43 13.59 -16.20
C ASP A 33 4.02 12.32 -15.45
N TYR A 34 4.55 12.17 -14.23
CA TYR A 34 4.17 11.10 -13.31
C TYR A 34 4.27 11.60 -11.87
N GLY A 35 3.44 11.07 -10.97
CA GLY A 35 3.44 11.46 -9.58
C GLY A 35 2.57 10.55 -8.73
N THR A 36 2.34 10.96 -7.48
CA THR A 36 1.65 10.17 -6.45
C THR A 36 0.19 9.82 -6.79
N GLY A 37 -0.47 10.61 -7.64
CA GLY A 37 -1.80 10.28 -8.15
C GLY A 37 -1.81 9.03 -9.04
N HIS A 38 -0.79 8.87 -9.89
CA HIS A 38 -0.63 7.69 -10.75
C HIS A 38 -0.22 6.47 -9.92
N GLU A 39 0.66 6.66 -8.93
CA GLU A 39 1.00 5.63 -7.94
C GLU A 39 -0.25 5.11 -7.21
N LEU A 40 -1.13 6.03 -6.80
CA LEU A 40 -2.40 5.69 -6.16
C LEU A 40 -3.35 4.97 -7.13
N GLY A 41 -3.41 5.40 -8.39
CA GLY A 41 -4.14 4.69 -9.45
C GLY A 41 -3.77 3.20 -9.54
N PHE A 42 -2.48 2.88 -9.37
CA PHE A 42 -2.02 1.49 -9.34
C PHE A 42 -2.51 0.73 -8.11
N ILE A 43 -2.56 1.38 -6.94
CA ILE A 43 -3.16 0.78 -5.75
C ILE A 43 -4.66 0.53 -5.95
N PHE A 44 -5.40 1.48 -6.53
CA PHE A 44 -6.82 1.28 -6.85
C PHE A 44 -7.04 0.13 -7.82
N PHE A 45 -6.16 -0.06 -8.80
CA PHE A 45 -6.16 -1.23 -9.67
C PHE A 45 -6.02 -2.53 -8.86
N LEU A 46 -5.04 -2.62 -7.95
CA LEU A 46 -4.85 -3.80 -7.10
C LEU A 46 -6.03 -4.02 -6.14
N CYS A 47 -6.56 -2.96 -5.55
CA CYS A 47 -7.77 -3.01 -4.72
C CYS A 47 -8.96 -3.52 -5.51
N SER A 48 -9.16 -3.05 -6.74
CA SER A 48 -10.26 -3.50 -7.60
C SER A 48 -10.15 -4.99 -7.91
N LEU A 49 -8.94 -5.49 -8.22
CA LEU A 49 -8.69 -6.92 -8.40
C LEU A 49 -9.00 -7.75 -7.14
N ARG A 50 -8.71 -7.20 -5.96
CA ARG A 50 -9.06 -7.82 -4.68
C ARG A 50 -10.56 -7.85 -4.44
N GLU A 51 -11.28 -6.75 -4.69
CA GLU A 51 -12.73 -6.67 -4.48
C GLU A 51 -13.51 -7.63 -5.39
N ILE A 52 -12.99 -7.93 -6.59
CA ILE A 52 -13.58 -8.95 -7.48
C ILE A 52 -13.09 -10.38 -7.19
N GLY A 53 -12.29 -10.59 -6.14
CA GLY A 53 -11.85 -11.91 -5.69
C GLY A 53 -10.69 -12.54 -6.46
N VAL A 54 -9.94 -11.77 -7.28
CA VAL A 54 -8.69 -12.29 -7.88
C VAL A 54 -7.62 -12.51 -6.82
N PHE A 55 -7.59 -11.63 -5.80
CA PHE A 55 -6.68 -11.73 -4.67
C PHE A 55 -7.44 -11.86 -3.37
N THR A 56 -6.84 -12.59 -2.44
CA THR A 56 -7.32 -12.79 -1.08
C THR A 56 -6.61 -11.82 -0.12
N LYS A 57 -6.95 -11.87 1.18
CA LYS A 57 -6.22 -11.03 2.18
C LYS A 57 -4.78 -11.50 2.34
N GLU A 58 -4.57 -12.80 2.19
CA GLU A 58 -3.32 -13.52 2.37
C GLU A 58 -2.28 -13.10 1.32
N ASP A 59 -2.75 -12.65 0.15
CA ASP A 59 -1.89 -12.16 -0.94
C ASP A 59 -1.30 -10.76 -0.68
N GLY A 60 -1.78 -10.03 0.34
CA GLY A 60 -1.41 -8.63 0.57
C GLY A 60 0.10 -8.38 0.65
N THR A 61 0.83 -9.25 1.36
CA THR A 61 2.30 -9.16 1.45
C THR A 61 2.98 -9.35 0.09
N ALA A 62 2.49 -10.28 -0.74
CA ALA A 62 3.01 -10.51 -2.09
C ALA A 62 2.66 -9.36 -3.05
N LEU A 63 1.47 -8.77 -2.91
CA LEU A 63 1.08 -7.60 -3.70
C LEU A 63 2.03 -6.42 -3.45
N VAL A 64 2.44 -6.18 -2.21
CA VAL A 64 3.40 -5.11 -1.90
C VAL A 64 4.83 -5.50 -2.31
N PHE A 65 5.34 -6.63 -1.81
CA PHE A 65 6.79 -6.93 -1.95
C PHE A 65 7.18 -7.60 -3.27
N LYS A 66 6.22 -8.03 -4.09
CA LYS A 66 6.51 -8.54 -5.46
C LYS A 66 5.90 -7.65 -6.52
N VAL A 67 4.58 -7.43 -6.49
CA VAL A 67 3.88 -6.72 -7.57
C VAL A 67 4.23 -5.23 -7.54
N PHE A 68 4.06 -4.57 -6.39
CA PHE A 68 4.35 -3.15 -6.24
C PHE A 68 5.85 -2.85 -6.39
N VAL A 69 6.74 -3.68 -5.85
CA VAL A 69 8.20 -3.55 -6.11
C VAL A 69 8.52 -3.64 -7.60
N ARG A 70 7.86 -4.54 -8.35
CA ARG A 70 8.08 -4.63 -9.80
C ARG A 70 7.54 -3.40 -10.54
N TYR A 71 6.40 -2.88 -10.10
CA TYR A 71 5.85 -1.61 -10.58
C TYR A 71 6.81 -0.45 -10.35
N LEU A 72 7.40 -0.30 -9.15
CA LEU A 72 8.39 0.74 -8.88
C LEU A 72 9.63 0.64 -9.77
N LYS A 73 10.13 -0.58 -10.01
CA LYS A 73 11.26 -0.80 -10.93
C LYS A 73 10.91 -0.35 -12.36
N LEU A 74 9.70 -0.65 -12.81
CA LEU A 74 9.22 -0.18 -14.11
C LEU A 74 9.12 1.35 -14.12
N MET A 75 8.49 1.96 -13.11
CA MET A 75 8.30 3.41 -13.09
C MET A 75 9.62 4.17 -13.02
N ARG A 76 10.61 3.70 -12.26
CA ARG A 76 11.96 4.31 -12.26
C ARG A 76 12.63 4.25 -13.64
N ALA A 77 12.46 3.15 -14.37
CA ALA A 77 12.95 3.03 -15.73
C ALA A 77 12.24 4.03 -16.65
N VAL A 78 10.90 4.09 -16.61
CA VAL A 78 10.11 5.04 -17.41
C VAL A 78 10.50 6.50 -17.10
N GLN A 79 10.57 6.87 -15.82
CA GLN A 79 10.98 8.20 -15.36
C GLN A 79 12.36 8.58 -15.91
N SER A 80 13.32 7.67 -15.84
CA SER A 80 14.70 7.93 -16.29
C SER A 80 14.84 7.92 -17.81
N THR A 81 14.12 7.04 -18.51
CA THR A 81 14.18 6.88 -19.97
C THR A 81 13.48 8.01 -20.70
N TYR A 82 12.34 8.48 -20.18
CA TYR A 82 11.52 9.51 -20.82
C TYR A 82 11.63 10.88 -20.15
N LEU A 83 12.48 11.02 -19.12
CA LEU A 83 12.70 12.27 -18.39
C LEU A 83 11.39 12.89 -17.90
N LEU A 84 10.52 12.05 -17.31
CA LEU A 84 9.17 12.48 -16.92
C LEU A 84 9.22 13.63 -15.93
N GLU A 85 8.34 14.60 -16.10
CA GLU A 85 8.20 15.69 -15.14
C GLU A 85 7.48 15.20 -13.86
N PRO A 86 7.87 15.69 -12.66
CA PRO A 86 7.16 15.41 -11.43
C PRO A 86 5.74 16.02 -11.40
N ALA A 87 4.71 15.19 -11.54
CA ALA A 87 3.31 15.61 -11.53
C ALA A 87 2.83 15.96 -10.12
N GLY A 88 2.35 17.19 -9.93
CA GLY A 88 1.84 17.63 -8.62
C GLY A 88 2.91 17.70 -7.53
N SER A 89 4.19 17.71 -7.91
CA SER A 89 5.30 17.85 -6.96
C SER A 89 5.26 19.21 -6.28
N ARG A 90 5.59 19.22 -4.99
CA ARG A 90 5.79 20.45 -4.21
C ARG A 90 7.26 20.89 -4.20
N GLY A 91 8.06 20.35 -5.12
CA GLY A 91 9.51 20.53 -5.13
C GLY A 91 10.13 20.07 -3.81
N VAL A 92 10.97 20.92 -3.22
CA VAL A 92 11.63 20.65 -1.93
C VAL A 92 10.67 20.45 -0.75
N TRP A 93 9.41 20.85 -0.87
CA TRP A 93 8.39 20.67 0.17
C TRP A 93 7.61 19.35 0.03
N GLY A 94 7.92 18.55 -0.99
CA GLY A 94 7.40 17.20 -1.16
C GLY A 94 8.23 16.16 -0.39
N LEU A 95 7.64 14.99 -0.16
CA LEU A 95 8.39 13.85 0.38
C LEU A 95 9.42 13.34 -0.65
N ASP A 96 8.96 13.13 -1.88
CA ASP A 96 9.75 12.72 -3.05
C ASP A 96 9.07 13.29 -4.30
N ASP A 97 9.80 13.35 -5.41
CA ASP A 97 9.28 13.95 -6.64
C ASP A 97 8.15 13.11 -7.26
N TYR A 98 8.17 11.79 -7.09
CA TYR A 98 7.28 10.87 -7.82
C TYR A 98 6.46 9.94 -6.92
N GLN A 99 7.05 9.45 -5.83
CA GLN A 99 6.52 8.32 -5.06
C GLN A 99 6.17 8.72 -3.62
N PHE A 100 5.25 7.99 -2.98
CA PHE A 100 4.97 8.18 -1.56
C PHE A 100 4.81 6.84 -0.84
N LEU A 101 4.00 5.93 -1.38
CA LEU A 101 3.70 4.64 -0.77
C LEU A 101 4.93 3.78 -0.44
N PRO A 102 6.03 3.79 -1.22
CA PRO A 102 7.26 3.08 -0.88
C PRO A 102 7.86 3.47 0.46
N PHE A 103 7.71 4.73 0.87
CA PHE A 103 8.18 5.20 2.16
C PHE A 103 7.27 4.69 3.30
N ILE A 104 5.96 4.58 3.06
CA ILE A 104 5.04 3.96 4.03
C ILE A 104 5.35 2.48 4.19
N PHE A 105 5.36 1.71 3.09
CA PHE A 105 5.62 0.28 3.15
C PHE A 105 7.04 -0.02 3.65
N GLY A 106 8.02 0.73 3.19
CA GLY A 106 9.41 0.60 3.60
C GLY A 106 9.65 0.96 5.07
N SER A 107 9.01 2.01 5.59
CA SER A 107 9.11 2.33 7.03
C SER A 107 8.43 1.25 7.87
N SER A 108 7.36 0.61 7.37
CA SER A 108 6.73 -0.53 8.03
C SER A 108 7.65 -1.76 8.09
N GLN A 109 8.46 -2.01 7.05
CA GLN A 109 9.46 -3.11 7.06
C GLN A 109 10.50 -2.93 8.17
N LEU A 110 10.81 -1.68 8.53
CA LEU A 110 11.89 -1.33 9.47
C LEU A 110 11.40 -1.17 10.92
N ILE A 111 10.10 -1.33 11.19
CA ILE A 111 9.57 -1.28 12.56
C ILE A 111 10.18 -2.42 13.40
N GLY A 112 10.83 -2.06 14.50
CA GLY A 112 11.48 -3.02 15.40
C GLY A 112 12.87 -3.46 14.94
N HIS A 113 13.39 -2.92 13.83
CA HIS A 113 14.72 -3.29 13.34
C HIS A 113 15.81 -2.97 14.38
N PRO A 114 16.73 -3.92 14.69
CA PRO A 114 17.70 -3.76 15.77
C PRO A 114 18.70 -2.63 15.49
N HIS A 115 19.25 -2.58 14.27
CA HIS A 115 20.38 -1.71 13.93
C HIS A 115 19.98 -0.48 13.08
N ILE A 116 19.29 -0.67 11.96
CA ILE A 116 18.84 0.40 11.08
C ILE A 116 17.79 1.28 11.79
N LYS A 117 18.14 2.55 12.03
CA LYS A 117 17.23 3.59 12.57
C LYS A 117 16.92 4.63 11.48
N PRO A 118 15.92 5.50 11.67
CA PRO A 118 15.61 6.55 10.68
C PRO A 118 16.81 7.43 10.32
N ARG A 119 17.70 7.74 11.29
CA ARG A 119 18.94 8.49 11.03
C ARG A 119 19.92 7.79 10.08
N SER A 120 19.83 6.46 9.97
CA SER A 120 20.75 5.66 9.16
C SER A 120 20.43 5.71 7.66
N VAL A 121 19.32 6.33 7.26
CA VAL A 121 18.90 6.38 5.85
C VAL A 121 19.80 7.25 4.98
N THR A 122 20.60 8.14 5.58
CA THR A 122 21.56 8.99 4.86
C THR A 122 22.99 8.42 4.88
N GLU A 123 23.21 7.30 5.58
CA GLU A 123 24.52 6.65 5.68
C GLU A 123 24.77 5.80 4.42
N GLN A 124 25.82 6.10 3.67
CA GLN A 124 26.11 5.44 2.39
C GLN A 124 26.33 3.93 2.55
N ASP A 125 27.08 3.49 3.57
CA ASP A 125 27.34 2.07 3.81
C ASP A 125 26.05 1.26 4.04
N ILE A 126 25.08 1.87 4.73
CA ILE A 126 23.76 1.27 4.97
C ILE A 126 22.97 1.18 3.68
N LEU A 127 22.99 2.22 2.85
CA LEU A 127 22.30 2.23 1.56
C LEU A 127 22.91 1.21 0.59
N ASP A 128 24.23 1.12 0.50
CA ASP A 128 24.90 0.19 -0.39
C ASP A 128 24.66 -1.26 0.00
N THR A 129 24.59 -1.53 1.31
CA THR A 129 24.36 -2.89 1.82
C THR A 129 22.89 -3.31 1.75
N PHE A 130 21.95 -2.43 2.15
CA PHE A 130 20.57 -2.84 2.48
C PHE A 130 19.50 -2.27 1.53
N SER A 131 19.86 -1.44 0.55
CA SER A 131 18.87 -0.82 -0.36
C SER A 131 18.13 -1.81 -1.26
N GLU A 132 18.67 -3.02 -1.47
CA GLU A 132 17.98 -4.05 -2.25
C GLU A 132 16.93 -4.83 -1.44
N GLU A 133 17.05 -4.79 -0.10
CA GLU A 133 16.18 -5.51 0.84
C GLU A 133 15.02 -4.64 1.34
N TYR A 134 15.28 -3.36 1.61
CA TYR A 134 14.31 -2.45 2.21
C TYR A 134 13.86 -1.37 1.25
N MET A 135 12.54 -1.29 1.03
CA MET A 135 11.94 -0.39 0.05
C MET A 135 12.22 1.09 0.34
N TYR A 136 12.25 1.48 1.62
CA TYR A 136 12.58 2.86 2.04
C TYR A 136 13.99 3.23 1.60
N LEU A 137 14.97 2.36 1.90
CA LEU A 137 16.38 2.56 1.54
C LEU A 137 16.56 2.53 0.02
N ALA A 138 15.82 1.68 -0.69
CA ALA A 138 15.81 1.63 -2.15
C ALA A 138 15.39 2.97 -2.78
N CYS A 139 14.43 3.67 -2.17
CA CYS A 139 14.00 4.99 -2.62
C CYS A 139 15.04 6.07 -2.30
N VAL A 140 15.59 6.08 -1.09
CA VAL A 140 16.62 7.05 -0.71
C VAL A 140 17.87 6.90 -1.58
N ARG A 141 18.34 5.66 -1.84
CA ARG A 141 19.45 5.41 -2.77
C ARG A 141 19.16 5.93 -4.17
N PHE A 142 17.92 5.79 -4.65
CA PHE A 142 17.52 6.31 -5.95
C PHE A 142 17.57 7.84 -6.00
N ILE A 143 17.08 8.53 -4.96
CA ILE A 143 17.15 9.99 -4.85
C ILE A 143 18.62 10.47 -4.85
N MET A 144 19.47 9.87 -4.03
CA MET A 144 20.89 10.24 -3.93
C MET A 144 21.68 9.98 -5.21
N LYS A 145 21.20 9.08 -6.08
CA LYS A 145 21.77 8.87 -7.40
C LYS A 145 21.37 9.96 -8.39
N LEU A 146 20.17 10.52 -8.25
CA LEU A 146 19.62 11.51 -9.18
C LEU A 146 19.98 12.95 -8.80
N LYS A 147 20.03 13.25 -7.50
CA LYS A 147 20.24 14.59 -6.96
C LYS A 147 21.65 14.70 -6.39
N THR A 148 22.33 15.78 -6.72
CA THR A 148 23.66 16.10 -6.20
C THR A 148 23.56 17.10 -5.05
N GLY A 149 24.56 17.13 -4.17
CA GLY A 149 24.61 18.01 -3.00
C GLY A 149 24.27 17.29 -1.70
N HIS A 150 24.12 18.05 -0.62
CA HIS A 150 23.80 17.47 0.68
C HIS A 150 22.33 17.03 0.71
N PHE A 151 22.03 15.86 1.29
CA PHE A 151 20.69 15.27 1.26
C PHE A 151 19.59 16.21 1.77
N GLY A 152 19.89 16.97 2.84
CA GLY A 152 18.96 17.96 3.40
C GLY A 152 18.68 19.18 2.50
N GLU A 153 19.52 19.47 1.51
CA GLU A 153 19.31 20.62 0.61
C GLU A 153 18.28 20.30 -0.47
N HIS A 154 18.31 19.08 -1.00
CA HIS A 154 17.44 18.65 -2.09
C HIS A 154 16.26 17.78 -1.63
N SER A 155 16.28 17.30 -0.38
CA SER A 155 15.24 16.46 0.22
C SER A 155 15.04 16.77 1.71
N PRO A 156 14.73 18.03 2.08
CA PRO A 156 14.65 18.47 3.47
C PRO A 156 13.59 17.73 4.29
N ILE A 157 12.43 17.39 3.70
CA ILE A 157 11.38 16.63 4.41
C ILE A 157 11.87 15.24 4.82
N LEU A 158 12.51 14.50 3.91
CA LEU A 158 13.09 13.19 4.22
C LEU A 158 14.24 13.31 5.23
N TYR A 159 15.02 14.39 5.15
CA TYR A 159 16.09 14.66 6.10
C TYR A 159 15.54 14.94 7.51
N ASP A 160 14.48 15.74 7.64
CA ASP A 160 13.81 15.99 8.92
C ASP A 160 13.20 14.70 9.50
N ILE A 161 12.59 13.87 8.65
CA ILE A 161 12.05 12.56 9.04
C ILE A 161 13.17 11.63 9.55
N SER A 162 14.39 11.72 9.01
CA SER A 162 15.53 10.94 9.49
C SER A 162 15.90 11.27 10.94
N GLY A 163 15.56 12.46 11.44
CA GLY A 163 15.73 12.87 12.84
C GLY A 163 14.74 12.22 13.82
N VAL A 164 13.71 11.52 13.33
CA VAL A 164 12.72 10.85 14.19
C VAL A 164 13.34 9.60 14.84
N ALA A 165 13.10 9.42 16.14
CA ALA A 165 13.74 8.35 16.91
C ALA A 165 13.38 6.92 16.48
N PHE A 166 12.12 6.67 16.06
CA PHE A 166 11.61 5.32 15.84
C PHE A 166 10.81 5.20 14.53
N TRP A 167 11.05 4.11 13.80
CA TRP A 167 10.32 3.76 12.58
C TRP A 167 8.80 3.69 12.74
N LYS A 168 8.31 3.26 13.91
CA LYS A 168 6.87 3.26 14.22
C LYS A 168 6.29 4.67 14.11
N LYS A 169 7.00 5.68 14.63
CA LYS A 169 6.56 7.09 14.57
C LYS A 169 6.69 7.66 13.16
N VAL A 170 7.76 7.30 12.44
CA VAL A 170 7.92 7.64 11.01
C VAL A 170 6.74 7.10 10.21
N ASN A 171 6.43 5.81 10.34
CA ASN A 171 5.36 5.16 9.59
C ASN A 171 3.98 5.79 9.87
N SER A 172 3.62 5.99 11.14
CA SER A 172 2.35 6.64 11.48
C SER A 172 2.28 8.09 10.98
N GLY A 173 3.41 8.83 11.03
CA GLY A 173 3.51 10.18 10.48
C GLY A 173 3.33 10.21 8.96
N LEU A 174 3.97 9.28 8.24
CA LEU A 174 3.84 9.15 6.78
C LEU A 174 2.43 8.77 6.36
N ILE A 175 1.74 7.90 7.09
CA ILE A 175 0.33 7.57 6.82
C ILE A 175 -0.56 8.82 6.93
N LYS A 176 -0.36 9.62 7.99
CA LYS A 176 -1.10 10.87 8.17
C LYS A 176 -0.78 11.87 7.05
N MET A 177 0.50 12.05 6.74
CA MET A 177 0.95 12.93 5.67
C MET A 177 0.37 12.49 4.31
N TYR A 178 0.33 11.19 4.01
CA TYR A 178 -0.26 10.68 2.77
C TYR A 178 -1.76 10.97 2.66
N HIS A 179 -2.48 10.82 3.77
CA HIS A 179 -3.89 11.17 3.81
C HIS A 179 -4.11 12.66 3.48
N ASP A 180 -3.35 13.54 4.12
CA ASP A 180 -3.51 15.00 3.99
C ASP A 180 -2.96 15.53 2.65
N ASP A 181 -1.90 14.91 2.13
CA ASP A 181 -1.17 15.39 0.94
C ASP A 181 -1.56 14.72 -0.36
N VAL A 182 -2.16 13.54 -0.32
CA VAL A 182 -2.55 12.77 -1.51
C VAL A 182 -4.07 12.55 -1.52
N PHE A 183 -4.64 11.89 -0.51
CA PHE A 183 -6.07 11.55 -0.53
C PHE A 183 -7.00 12.77 -0.44
N GLN A 184 -6.67 13.76 0.39
CA GLN A 184 -7.51 14.96 0.56
C GLN A 184 -7.32 16.00 -0.56
N LYS A 185 -6.49 15.72 -1.58
CA LYS A 185 -6.28 16.65 -2.68
C LYS A 185 -7.29 16.39 -3.78
N PHE A 186 -8.13 17.40 -4.04
CA PHE A 186 -9.09 17.37 -5.15
C PHE A 186 -8.45 17.00 -6.50
N PRO A 187 -7.24 17.50 -6.87
CA PRO A 187 -6.60 17.09 -8.11
C PRO A 187 -6.28 15.60 -8.22
N VAL A 188 -6.13 14.89 -7.10
CA VAL A 188 -5.98 13.44 -7.05
C VAL A 188 -7.35 12.77 -7.04
N ALA A 189 -8.27 13.27 -6.22
CA ALA A 189 -9.61 12.71 -6.05
C ALA A 189 -10.48 12.76 -7.32
N GLN A 190 -10.31 13.78 -8.16
CA GLN A 190 -11.07 13.96 -9.41
C GLN A 190 -10.82 12.84 -10.45
N HIS A 191 -9.72 12.10 -10.32
CA HIS A 191 -9.39 11.01 -11.24
C HIS A 191 -9.92 9.64 -10.79
N PHE A 192 -10.60 9.57 -9.62
CA PHE A 192 -11.22 8.33 -9.16
C PHE A 192 -12.53 8.07 -9.89
N LEU A 193 -12.63 6.89 -10.48
CA LEU A 193 -13.81 6.42 -11.18
C LEU A 193 -14.62 5.51 -10.26
N PHE A 194 -15.65 6.07 -9.64
CA PHE A 194 -16.54 5.29 -8.79
C PHE A 194 -17.55 4.54 -9.66
N GLY A 195 -17.68 3.24 -9.38
CA GLY A 195 -18.46 2.29 -10.16
C GLY A 195 -19.05 1.20 -9.27
N SER A 196 -19.35 0.04 -9.84
CA SER A 196 -19.89 -1.09 -9.08
C SER A 196 -18.83 -1.75 -8.19
N ILE A 197 -17.55 -1.73 -8.59
CA ILE A 197 -16.43 -2.33 -7.84
C ILE A 197 -15.98 -1.39 -6.71
N MET A 198 -15.85 -0.10 -7.03
CA MET A 198 -15.45 0.95 -6.09
C MET A 198 -16.59 1.96 -5.97
N SER A 199 -17.58 1.66 -5.13
CA SER A 199 -18.75 2.52 -4.96
C SER A 199 -18.43 3.77 -4.12
N PHE A 200 -19.08 4.88 -4.46
CA PHE A 200 -19.10 6.09 -3.64
C PHE A 200 -20.07 5.96 -2.45
N ASP A 201 -21.07 5.07 -2.57
CA ASP A 201 -22.03 4.86 -1.50
C ASP A 201 -21.34 4.28 -0.26
N GLU A 202 -21.78 4.70 0.92
CA GLU A 202 -21.32 4.11 2.16
C GLU A 202 -21.48 2.58 2.09
N ARG A 203 -20.40 1.85 2.42
CA ARG A 203 -20.52 0.41 2.61
C ARG A 203 -21.57 0.17 3.69
N ARG A 204 -22.77 -0.24 3.30
CA ARG A 204 -23.72 -0.92 4.19
C ARG A 204 -22.90 -2.01 4.88
N GLN A 205 -22.72 -1.89 6.19
CA GLN A 205 -22.03 -2.91 6.96
C GLN A 205 -22.75 -4.23 6.67
N LEU A 206 -22.11 -5.12 5.91
CA LEU A 206 -22.60 -6.47 5.76
C LEU A 206 -22.64 -7.05 7.18
N PRO A 207 -23.79 -7.56 7.66
CA PRO A 207 -23.85 -8.18 8.97
C PRO A 207 -22.76 -9.23 9.04
N ALA A 208 -21.96 -9.18 10.10
CA ALA A 208 -20.85 -10.11 10.32
C ALA A 208 -21.33 -11.53 10.02
N HIS A 209 -20.58 -12.25 9.17
CA HIS A 209 -20.89 -13.62 8.83
C HIS A 209 -21.13 -14.41 10.12
N ASP A 210 -22.37 -14.87 10.28
CA ASP A 210 -22.94 -15.50 11.45
C ASP A 210 -21.97 -16.56 12.01
N GLN A 211 -21.44 -16.36 13.22
CA GLN A 211 -20.64 -17.36 13.97
C GLN A 211 -21.51 -18.53 14.47
N ARG A 212 -22.53 -18.95 13.71
CA ARG A 212 -23.49 -20.00 14.07
C ARG A 212 -23.03 -21.43 13.80
N GLN A 213 -21.72 -21.68 13.72
CA GLN A 213 -21.18 -23.05 13.65
C GLN A 213 -20.32 -23.46 14.85
N SER A 214 -20.04 -22.57 15.82
CA SER A 214 -19.29 -22.95 17.04
C SER A 214 -20.17 -23.46 18.20
N ASN A 215 -21.50 -23.33 18.13
CA ASN A 215 -22.40 -23.71 19.25
C ASN A 215 -23.06 -25.10 19.10
N LEU A 216 -22.80 -25.83 18.01
CA LEU A 216 -23.32 -27.20 17.82
C LEU A 216 -22.38 -28.29 18.39
N SER A 217 -21.19 -27.94 18.86
CA SER A 217 -20.24 -28.87 19.49
C SER A 217 -20.25 -28.84 21.03
N GLN A 218 -21.08 -28.01 21.67
CA GLN A 218 -21.19 -27.92 23.13
C GLN A 218 -22.44 -28.58 23.75
N SER A 219 -23.34 -29.18 22.95
CA SER A 219 -24.58 -29.80 23.47
C SER A 219 -24.50 -31.30 23.80
N SER A 220 -23.32 -31.94 23.70
CA SER A 220 -23.17 -33.39 23.91
C SER A 220 -22.46 -33.82 25.22
N GLY A 221 -22.48 -32.97 26.26
CA GLY A 221 -21.73 -33.25 27.50
C GLY A 221 -22.43 -32.82 28.80
N SER A 222 -23.57 -33.40 29.14
CA SER A 222 -24.05 -33.44 30.54
C SER A 222 -24.99 -34.61 30.79
N ARG A 223 -24.40 -35.78 31.10
CA ARG A 223 -25.13 -36.88 31.73
C ARG A 223 -25.28 -36.54 33.21
N LYS A 224 -26.54 -36.33 33.62
CA LYS A 224 -26.97 -36.15 35.01
C LYS A 224 -26.57 -37.38 35.84
N THR A 225 -25.83 -37.18 36.92
CA THR A 225 -25.71 -38.15 38.01
C THR A 225 -27.01 -38.13 38.81
N VAL A 226 -27.71 -39.26 38.82
CA VAL A 226 -28.90 -39.50 39.65
C VAL A 226 -28.41 -39.90 41.04
N ASN A 227 -28.75 -39.11 42.05
CA ASN A 227 -28.48 -39.42 43.44
C ASN A 227 -29.64 -40.25 43.99
N VAL A 228 -29.37 -41.52 44.31
CA VAL A 228 -30.34 -42.45 44.92
C VAL A 228 -30.33 -42.21 46.43
N LYS A 229 -31.49 -41.85 46.99
CA LYS A 229 -31.75 -41.85 48.43
C LYS A 229 -31.80 -43.30 48.92
N SER A 230 -31.04 -43.61 49.95
CA SER A 230 -31.19 -44.80 50.79
C SER A 230 -31.83 -44.39 52.10
N ASP A 231 -33.10 -44.74 52.27
CA ASP A 231 -33.70 -44.97 53.59
C ASP A 231 -33.43 -46.44 53.94
N ASP A 232 -32.77 -46.69 55.08
CA ASP A 232 -33.07 -47.82 55.97
C ASP A 232 -32.19 -47.75 57.23
N SER A 233 -32.88 -47.85 58.38
CA SER A 233 -32.42 -48.06 59.78
C SER A 233 -31.90 -46.86 60.57
#